data_AF-A0A6V7JSQ8-F1
#
_entry.id   AF-A0A6V7JSQ8-F1
#
_cell.length_a   1.000
_cell.length_b   1.000
_cell.length_c   1.000
_cell.angle_alpha   90.00
_cell.angle_beta   90.00
_cell.angle_gamma   90.00
#
_symmetry.space_group_name_H-M   'P 1'
#
loop_
_entity.id
_entity.type
_entity.pdbx_description
1 polymer ?
#
loop_
_entity_poly.entity_id
_entity_poly.type
_entity_poly.pdbx_seq_one_letter_code
_entity_poly.pdbx_strand_id
1 'polypeptide(L)' 'HWQIPLGRRFRALKLWFVLRIYGVENLQKYIRNHIALAKEFEQLVLTDSRFEIVAEVVMGLVCFRLK' A
#
# COMPACT_ATOMS: atom_id res chain seq x y z
N HIS A 1 13.28 -10.34 -25.84
CA HIS A 1 14.04 -9.29 -25.14
C HIS A 1 13.08 -8.24 -24.58
N TRP A 2 12.61 -8.37 -23.33
CA TRP A 2 11.59 -7.47 -22.73
C TRP A 2 12.19 -6.34 -21.87
N GLN A 3 13.52 -6.32 -21.73
CA GLN A 3 14.24 -5.33 -20.93
C GLN A 3 15.38 -4.75 -21.76
N ILE A 4 15.61 -3.44 -21.61
CA ILE A 4 16.64 -2.66 -22.30
C ILE A 4 18.08 -3.09 -21.92
N PRO A 5 18.43 -3.35 -20.64
CA PRO A 5 19.83 -3.64 -20.28
C PRO A 5 20.27 -5.06 -20.67
N LEU A 6 21.55 -5.17 -21.06
CA LEU A 6 22.21 -6.43 -21.44
C LEU A 6 22.60 -7.28 -20.21
N GLY A 7 22.92 -6.65 -19.08
CA GLY A 7 23.14 -7.31 -17.78
C GLY A 7 21.91 -7.18 -16.87
N ARG A 8 21.63 -8.19 -16.04
CA ARG A 8 20.51 -8.15 -15.08
C ARG A 8 20.88 -8.70 -13.70
N ARG A 9 20.41 -8.03 -12.65
CA ARG A 9 20.46 -8.53 -11.28
C ARG A 9 19.41 -9.64 -11.08
N PHE A 10 19.66 -10.58 -10.17
CA PHE A 10 18.73 -11.67 -9.85
C PHE A 10 17.60 -11.22 -8.90
N ARG A 11 16.77 -10.28 -9.34
CA ARG A 11 15.65 -9.71 -8.53
C ARG A 11 14.59 -10.72 -8.12
N ALA A 12 14.46 -11.82 -8.86
CA ALA A 12 13.51 -12.89 -8.54
C ALA A 12 13.82 -13.57 -7.21
N LEU A 13 15.09 -13.64 -6.79
CA LEU A 13 15.45 -14.24 -5.50
C LEU A 13 14.84 -13.49 -4.31
N LYS A 14 14.83 -12.14 -4.37
CA LYS A 14 14.16 -11.31 -3.35
C LYS A 14 12.68 -11.65 -3.26
N LEU A 15 11.98 -11.70 -4.39
CA LEU A 15 10.55 -11.99 -4.41
C LEU A 15 10.25 -13.42 -3.94
N TRP A 16 11.08 -14.39 -4.33
CA TRP A 16 10.96 -15.77 -3.91
C TRP A 16 11.03 -15.92 -2.39
N PHE A 17 11.99 -15.27 -1.72
CA PHE A 17 12.07 -15.28 -0.26
C PHE A 17 10.85 -14.65 0.40
N VAL A 18 10.35 -13.52 -0.13
CA VAL A 18 9.14 -12.88 0.40
C VAL A 18 7.94 -13.83 0.30
N LEU A 19 7.72 -14.44 -0.85
CA LEU A 19 6.61 -15.39 -1.03
C LEU A 19 6.76 -16.63 -0.16
N ARG A 20 7.98 -17.15 0.00
CA ARG A 20 8.25 -18.38 0.75
C ARG A 20 8.19 -18.19 2.27
N ILE A 21 8.68 -17.06 2.79
CA ILE A 21 8.74 -16.78 4.23
C ILE A 21 7.36 -16.33 4.74
N TYR A 22 6.71 -15.40 4.04
CA TYR A 22 5.44 -14.85 4.51
C TYR A 22 4.25 -15.73 4.08
N GLY A 23 4.26 -16.27 2.86
CA GLY A 23 3.11 -16.96 2.30
C GLY A 23 1.99 -16.00 1.87
N VAL A 24 1.06 -16.53 1.07
CA VAL A 24 0.01 -15.72 0.43
C VAL A 24 -0.94 -15.09 1.45
N GLU A 25 -1.40 -15.87 2.43
CA GLU A 25 -2.38 -15.39 3.42
C GLU A 25 -1.83 -14.23 4.26
N ASN A 26 -0.57 -14.32 4.72
CA ASN A 26 0.03 -13.25 5.49
C ASN A 26 0.32 -12.00 4.65
N LEU A 27 0.70 -12.16 3.38
CA LEU A 27 0.86 -11.02 2.48
C LEU A 27 -0.48 -10.30 2.24
N GLN A 28 -1.55 -11.06 2.02
CA GLN A 28 -2.89 -10.47 1.91
C GLN A 28 -3.32 -9.79 3.21
N LYS A 29 -3.09 -10.42 4.37
CA LYS A 29 -3.40 -9.84 5.69
C LYS A 29 -2.61 -8.54 5.92
N TYR A 30 -1.32 -8.54 5.58
CA TYR A 30 -0.46 -7.36 5.67
C TYR A 30 -0.99 -6.21 4.83
N ILE A 31 -1.34 -6.45 3.56
CA ILE A 31 -1.92 -5.43 2.69
C ILE A 31 -3.26 -4.92 3.23
N ARG A 32 -4.18 -5.83 3.61
CA ARG A 32 -5.49 -5.45 4.17
C ARG A 32 -5.35 -4.63 5.46
N ASN A 33 -4.35 -4.92 6.29
CA ASN A 33 -4.06 -4.12 7.48
C ASN A 33 -3.68 -2.68 7.12
N HIS A 34 -2.85 -2.46 6.10
CA HIS A 34 -2.49 -1.10 5.65
C HIS A 34 -3.70 -0.34 5.12
N ILE A 35 -4.61 -1.03 4.42
CA ILE A 35 -5.87 -0.44 3.94
C ILE A 35 -6.76 -0.08 5.13
N ALA A 36 -6.88 -0.97 6.14
CA ALA A 36 -7.65 -0.71 7.34
C ALA A 36 -7.14 0.53 8.10
N LEU A 37 -5.82 0.67 8.24
CA LEU A 37 -5.20 1.85 8.86
C LEU A 37 -5.47 3.13 8.06
N ALA A 38 -5.44 3.07 6.72
CA ALA A 38 -5.81 4.22 5.89
C ALA A 38 -7.28 4.60 6.05
N LYS A 39 -8.19 3.62 6.16
CA LYS A 39 -9.61 3.86 6.45
C LYS A 39 -9.85 4.43 7.86
N GLU A 40 -9.10 3.96 8.86
CA GLU A 40 -9.14 4.54 10.20
C GLU A 40 -8.70 6.01 10.17
N PHE A 41 -7.61 6.32 9.47
CA PHE A 41 -7.13 7.69 9.30
C PHE A 41 -8.13 8.57 8.53
N GLU A 42 -8.78 8.05 7.48
CA GLU A 42 -9.88 8.74 6.77
C GLU A 42 -10.99 9.17 7.75
N GLN A 43 -11.42 8.27 8.65
CA GLN A 43 -12.44 8.60 9.65
C GLN A 43 -11.96 9.69 10.61
N LEU A 44 -10.71 9.62 11.09
CA LEU A 44 -10.14 10.65 11.96
C LEU A 44 -10.13 12.02 11.28
N VAL A 45 -9.74 12.08 10.00
CA VAL A 45 -9.75 13.33 9.24
C VAL A 45 -11.18 13.87 9.07
N LEU A 46 -12.16 13.00 8.79
CA LEU A 46 -13.57 13.40 8.64
C LEU A 46 -14.21 13.91 9.94
N THR A 47 -13.72 13.48 11.11
CA THR A 47 -14.21 14.01 12.39
C THR A 47 -13.78 15.44 12.68
N ASP A 48 -12.74 15.95 12.01
CA ASP A 48 -12.24 17.31 12.19
C ASP A 48 -12.69 18.24 11.05
N SER A 49 -13.57 19.18 11.39
CA SER A 49 -14.14 20.13 10.43
C SER A 49 -13.13 21.02 9.69
N ARG A 50 -11.88 21.11 10.16
CA ARG A 50 -10.80 21.90 9.54
C ARG A 50 -10.22 21.24 8.29
N PHE A 51 -10.39 19.93 8.15
CA PHE A 51 -9.83 19.16 7.05
C PHE A 51 -10.92 18.69 6.09
N GLU A 52 -10.49 18.30 4.89
CA GLU A 52 -11.33 17.60 3.93
C GLU A 52 -10.55 16.52 3.17
N ILE A 53 -11.26 15.45 2.79
CA ILE A 53 -10.76 14.37 1.95
C ILE A 53 -10.92 14.77 0.48
N VAL A 54 -9.83 14.71 -0.29
CA VAL A 54 -9.77 15.18 -1.69
C VAL A 54 -10.17 14.08 -2.68
N ALA A 55 -9.98 12.82 -2.31
CA ALA A 55 -10.28 11.66 -3.15
C ALA A 55 -10.65 10.45 -2.31
N GLU A 56 -11.40 9.51 -2.91
CA GLU A 56 -11.79 8.27 -2.27
C GLU A 56 -10.58 7.45 -1.80
N VAL A 57 -10.61 7.00 -0.55
CA VAL A 57 -9.57 6.11 0.00
C VAL A 57 -9.87 4.67 -0.43
N VAL A 58 -9.18 4.20 -1.49
CA VAL A 58 -9.39 2.84 -2.02
C VAL A 58 -8.40 1.83 -1.44
N MET A 59 -7.15 2.25 -1.17
CA MET A 59 -6.07 1.41 -0.67
C MET A 59 -5.36 2.10 0.52
N GLY A 60 -4.06 1.89 0.71
CA GLY A 60 -3.28 2.48 1.80
C GLY A 60 -2.90 3.96 1.63
N LEU A 61 -3.65 4.76 0.87
CA LEU A 61 -3.35 6.17 0.59
C LEU A 61 -4.56 7.05 0.90
N VAL A 62 -4.36 8.11 1.68
CA VAL A 62 -5.37 9.12 2.00
C VAL A 62 -4.90 10.47 1.50
N CYS A 63 -5.66 11.07 0.59
CA CYS A 63 -5.42 12.42 0.08
C CYS A 63 -6.35 13.39 0.82
N PHE A 64 -5.78 14.31 1.61
CA PHE A 64 -6.52 15.28 2.39
C PHE A 64 -5.82 16.65 2.36
N ARG A 65 -6.54 17.71 2.71
CA ARG A 65 -5.99 19.06 2.88
C ARG A 65 -6.68 19.81 4.01
N LEU A 66 -6.04 20.89 4.45
CA LEU A 66 -6.71 21.91 5.25
C LEU A 66 -7.67 22.70 4.33
N LYS A 67 -8.84 23.05 4.85
CA LYS A 67 -9.79 23.92 4.15
C LYS A 67 -9.24 25.34 3.98
#